data_AF-A0A821MD10-F1
#
_entry.id   AF-A0A821MD10-F1
#
_cell.length_a   1.000
_cell.length_b   1.000
_cell.length_c   1.000
_cell.angle_alpha   90.00
_cell.angle_beta   90.00
_cell.angle_gamma   90.00
#
_symmetry.space_group_name_H-M   'P 1'
#
loop_
_entity.id
_entity.type
_entity.pdbx_description
1 polymer ?
#
loop_
_entity_poly.entity_id
_entity_poly.type
_entity_poly.pdbx_seq_one_letter_code
_entity_poly.pdbx_strand_id
1 'polypeptide(L)'
;MGNLTDSNNLTDAQSERQTSTYSPPFYSSPNGYKMRARLYLNGDGNARRTHMSLFFVLMRSSNDPILIFPFNYKVIFCLYDQTPQQRHIIDSFRPDIKSNSFQRPRSNMNIASGIPKFFPLAMIQQQGNPYVQDDTMFIKIMVDFRDTLKTLLPYTMSLNPGLPMHIQHAMIKQEADRRSQSQSDERQ
;
A
#
# COMPACT_ATOMS: atom_id res chain seq x y z
N MET A 1 11.52 -0.78 -8.92
CA MET A 1 10.96 -2.06 -8.46
C MET A 1 11.97 -2.69 -7.51
N GLY A 2 11.59 -2.97 -6.28
CA GLY A 2 12.45 -3.71 -5.34
C GLY A 2 11.93 -5.13 -5.24
N ASN A 3 12.75 -6.11 -5.62
CA ASN A 3 12.41 -7.53 -5.56
C ASN A 3 12.28 -7.96 -4.10
N LEU A 4 11.14 -8.57 -3.78
CA LEU A 4 10.73 -8.96 -2.43
C LEU A 4 10.84 -10.47 -2.17
N THR A 5 11.40 -11.22 -3.12
CA THR A 5 11.27 -12.68 -3.14
C THR A 5 12.57 -13.33 -3.62
N ASP A 6 13.42 -13.70 -2.66
CA ASP A 6 14.33 -14.83 -2.81
C ASP A 6 13.68 -16.02 -2.09
N SER A 7 13.81 -17.24 -2.61
CA SER A 7 13.17 -18.48 -2.12
C SER A 7 13.51 -18.80 -0.66
N ASN A 8 14.58 -18.18 -0.16
CA ASN A 8 15.00 -18.24 1.24
C ASN A 8 14.01 -17.54 2.19
N ASN A 9 13.22 -16.57 1.74
CA ASN A 9 12.40 -15.75 2.64
C ASN A 9 11.26 -16.54 3.31
N LEU A 10 10.62 -17.49 2.62
CA LEU A 10 9.54 -18.28 3.23
C LEU A 10 10.09 -19.35 4.17
N THR A 11 11.17 -20.03 3.78
CA THR A 11 11.85 -21.03 4.62
C THR A 11 12.49 -20.37 5.86
N ASP A 12 13.04 -19.17 5.72
CA ASP A 12 13.53 -18.36 6.84
C ASP A 12 12.39 -17.87 7.74
N ALA A 13 11.22 -17.54 7.19
CA ALA A 13 10.03 -17.20 7.97
C ALA A 13 9.44 -18.42 8.71
N GLN A 14 9.52 -19.61 8.12
CA GLN A 14 9.09 -20.86 8.76
C GLN A 14 10.06 -21.31 9.85
N SER A 15 11.36 -21.11 9.64
CA SER A 15 12.41 -21.37 10.64
C SER A 15 12.60 -20.25 11.66
N GLU A 16 11.79 -19.19 11.57
CA GLU A 16 11.79 -18.02 12.45
C GLU A 16 13.07 -17.17 12.42
N ARG A 17 13.97 -17.42 11.47
CA ARG A 17 15.17 -16.61 11.22
C ARG A 17 14.85 -15.21 10.75
N GLN A 18 13.86 -15.08 9.87
CA GLN A 18 13.37 -13.79 9.38
C GLN A 18 11.85 -13.82 9.28
N THR A 19 11.18 -13.36 10.34
CA THR A 19 9.72 -13.47 10.47
C THR A 19 8.94 -12.50 9.60
N SER A 20 9.57 -11.41 9.16
CA SER A 20 8.93 -10.40 8.32
C SER A 20 9.93 -9.69 7.40
N THR A 21 9.44 -9.24 6.26
CA THR A 21 10.21 -8.44 5.30
C THR A 21 9.49 -7.12 5.07
N TYR A 22 10.25 -6.07 4.76
CA TYR A 22 9.68 -4.77 4.45
C TYR A 22 9.88 -4.39 2.99
N SER A 23 8.91 -3.69 2.40
CA SER A 23 9.13 -3.04 1.10
C SER A 23 10.10 -1.86 1.22
N PRO A 24 10.70 -1.42 0.11
CA PRO A 24 11.24 -0.07 0.02
C PRO A 24 10.19 0.98 0.42
N PRO A 25 10.60 2.13 0.99
CA PRO A 25 9.70 3.24 1.21
C PRO A 25 9.12 3.77 -0.10
N PHE A 26 7.86 4.19 -0.07
CA PHE A 26 7.17 4.88 -1.16
C PHE A 26 6.45 6.11 -0.61
N TYR A 27 6.05 7.00 -1.50
CA TYR A 27 5.50 8.31 -1.15
C TYR A 27 4.15 8.53 -1.82
N SER A 28 3.26 9.26 -1.17
CA SER A 28 1.98 9.65 -1.79
C SER A 28 2.14 10.72 -2.88
N SER A 29 3.17 11.55 -2.75
CA SER A 29 3.64 12.59 -3.68
C SER A 29 5.06 13.00 -3.28
N PRO A 30 5.80 13.80 -4.08
CA PRO A 30 7.15 14.26 -3.71
C PRO A 30 7.22 14.93 -2.33
N ASN A 31 6.16 15.67 -1.96
CA ASN A 31 6.02 16.36 -0.68
C ASN A 31 5.03 15.67 0.26
N GLY A 32 4.70 14.41 -0.02
CA GLY A 32 3.62 13.67 0.64
C GLY A 32 4.06 12.82 1.83
N TYR A 33 3.15 11.94 2.26
CA TYR A 33 3.39 10.94 3.29
C TYR A 33 4.45 9.95 2.82
N LYS A 34 5.38 9.61 3.72
CA LYS A 34 6.34 8.50 3.52
C LYS A 34 5.76 7.24 4.15
N MET A 35 5.74 6.15 3.39
CA MET A 35 5.04 4.92 3.76
C MET A 35 5.86 3.70 3.34
N ARG A 36 5.59 2.54 3.91
CA ARG A 36 6.12 1.25 3.44
C ARG A 36 5.19 0.09 3.80
N ALA A 37 5.42 -1.07 3.21
CA ALA A 37 4.77 -2.32 3.59
C ALA A 37 5.62 -3.10 4.59
N ARG A 38 4.96 -3.91 5.42
CA ARG A 38 5.56 -5.01 6.17
C ARG A 38 4.78 -6.29 5.89
N LEU A 39 5.49 -7.32 5.44
CA LEU A 39 4.95 -8.60 5.02
C LEU A 39 5.42 -9.70 5.98
N TYR A 40 4.49 -10.55 6.43
CA TYR A 40 4.79 -11.78 7.14
C TYR A 40 4.29 -12.95 6.30
N LEU A 41 5.22 -13.60 5.60
CA LEU A 41 4.91 -14.71 4.70
C LEU A 41 4.26 -15.88 5.44
N ASN A 42 4.72 -16.17 6.66
CA ASN A 42 4.18 -17.23 7.52
C ASN A 42 3.15 -16.70 8.56
N GLY A 43 2.62 -15.50 8.35
CA GLY A 43 1.61 -14.87 9.20
C GLY A 43 2.11 -14.28 10.51
N ASP A 44 1.29 -13.41 11.09
CA ASP A 44 1.54 -12.73 12.37
C ASP A 44 0.38 -12.94 13.35
N GLY A 45 0.68 -12.92 14.66
CA GLY A 45 -0.32 -13.06 15.72
C GLY A 45 -1.23 -14.28 15.56
N ASN A 46 -2.55 -14.05 15.55
CA ASN A 46 -3.57 -15.10 15.40
C ASN A 46 -3.70 -15.67 13.98
N ALA A 47 -2.95 -15.15 13.02
CA ALA A 47 -2.92 -15.60 11.63
C ALA A 47 -1.66 -16.42 11.30
N ARG A 48 -0.72 -16.52 12.25
CA ARG A 48 0.53 -17.28 12.11
C ARG A 48 0.27 -18.72 11.65
N ARG A 49 1.08 -19.19 10.69
CA ARG A 49 1.04 -20.51 10.04
C ARG A 49 -0.27 -20.84 9.29
N THR A 50 -1.21 -19.90 9.18
CA THR A 50 -2.48 -20.13 8.48
C THR A 50 -2.70 -19.16 7.31
N HIS A 51 -2.23 -17.92 7.44
CA HIS A 51 -2.36 -16.89 6.43
C HIS A 51 -1.05 -16.11 6.30
N MET A 52 -0.84 -15.54 5.12
CA MET A 52 0.09 -14.44 4.92
C MET A 52 -0.54 -13.16 5.49
N SER A 53 0.23 -12.39 6.26
CA SER A 53 -0.21 -11.13 6.85
C SER A 53 0.47 -9.95 6.18
N LEU A 54 -0.31 -8.92 5.84
CA LEU A 54 0.19 -7.72 5.15
C LEU A 54 -0.19 -6.45 5.91
N PHE A 55 0.82 -5.63 6.20
CA PHE A 55 0.65 -4.41 6.99
C PHE A 55 1.20 -3.18 6.28
N PHE A 56 0.53 -2.07 6.52
CA PHE A 56 0.93 -0.72 6.14
C PHE A 56 1.68 -0.05 7.30
N VAL A 57 2.72 0.70 6.98
CA VAL A 57 3.54 1.42 7.94
C VAL A 57 3.66 2.87 7.50
N LEU A 58 3.19 3.77 8.35
CA LEU A 58 3.43 5.21 8.20
C LEU A 58 4.82 5.56 8.76
N MET A 59 5.62 6.28 7.99
CA MET A 59 7.01 6.62 8.34
C MET A 59 7.15 8.12 8.54
N ARG A 60 8.11 8.51 9.37
CA ARG A 60 8.48 9.92 9.55
C ARG A 60 9.12 10.49 8.28
N SER A 61 8.73 11.71 7.94
CA SER A 61 9.21 12.48 6.79
C SER A 61 9.53 13.92 7.18
N SER A 62 10.42 14.58 6.44
CA SER A 62 10.64 16.03 6.57
C SER A 62 9.40 16.84 6.20
N ASN A 63 8.48 16.26 5.42
CA ASN A 63 7.22 16.89 5.01
C ASN A 63 6.10 16.75 6.05
N ASP A 64 6.27 15.98 7.14
CA ASP A 64 5.22 15.81 8.17
C ASP A 64 4.62 17.11 8.73
N PRO A 65 5.35 18.25 8.86
CA PRO A 65 4.75 19.51 9.31
C PRO A 65 3.66 20.08 8.41
N ILE A 66 3.64 19.75 7.12
CA ILE A 66 2.67 20.27 6.14
C ILE A 66 1.54 19.28 5.82
N LEU A 67 1.55 18.10 6.44
CA LEU A 67 0.60 17.03 6.19
C LEU A 67 -0.48 16.97 7.29
N ILE A 68 -1.64 16.44 6.94
CA ILE A 68 -2.75 16.26 7.89
C ILE A 68 -2.52 15.00 8.72
N PHE A 69 -2.75 15.10 10.02
CA PHE A 69 -2.80 13.95 10.91
C PHE A 69 -4.03 14.03 11.82
N PRO A 70 -4.60 12.89 12.25
CA PRO A 70 -4.17 11.52 11.93
C PRO A 70 -4.41 11.14 10.47
N PHE A 71 -3.56 10.25 9.94
CA PHE A 71 -3.70 9.70 8.59
C PHE A 71 -5.03 8.94 8.50
N ASN A 72 -5.93 9.39 7.62
CA ASN A 72 -7.30 8.86 7.52
C ASN A 72 -7.71 8.57 6.07
N TYR A 73 -6.77 8.06 5.28
CA TYR A 73 -7.00 7.69 3.88
C TYR A 73 -7.16 6.18 3.77
N LYS A 74 -8.15 5.72 2.98
CA LYS A 74 -8.38 4.28 2.77
C LYS A 74 -7.14 3.67 2.14
N VAL A 75 -6.64 2.58 2.74
CA VAL A 75 -5.49 1.82 2.23
C VAL A 75 -6.03 0.56 1.57
N ILE A 76 -5.55 0.27 0.36
CA ILE A 76 -5.95 -0.87 -0.45
C ILE A 76 -4.71 -1.70 -0.74
N PHE A 77 -4.78 -2.99 -0.47
CA PHE A 77 -3.79 -3.97 -0.86
C PHE A 77 -4.30 -4.80 -2.03
N CYS A 78 -3.39 -5.13 -2.93
CA CYS A 78 -3.64 -5.97 -4.09
C CYS A 78 -2.50 -6.98 -4.21
N LEU A 79 -2.84 -8.27 -4.19
CA LEU A 79 -1.93 -9.36 -4.58
C LEU A 79 -2.28 -9.76 -6.01
N TYR A 80 -1.31 -9.66 -6.91
CA TYR A 80 -1.51 -9.94 -8.32
C TYR A 80 -1.61 -11.45 -8.58
N ASP A 81 -2.72 -11.83 -9.20
CA ASP A 81 -2.79 -13.00 -10.07
C ASP A 81 -1.92 -12.75 -11.32
N GLN A 82 -0.95 -13.63 -11.55
CA GLN A 82 0.05 -13.55 -12.63
C GLN A 82 -0.37 -14.33 -13.89
N THR A 83 -1.63 -14.79 -13.94
CA THR A 83 -2.21 -15.47 -15.11
C THR A 83 -3.03 -14.50 -15.97
N PRO A 84 -3.37 -14.87 -17.22
CA PRO A 84 -4.25 -14.05 -18.07
C PRO A 84 -5.63 -13.79 -17.46
N GLN A 85 -6.06 -14.54 -16.44
CA GLN A 85 -7.34 -14.36 -15.78
C GLN A 85 -7.38 -13.11 -14.88
N GLN A 86 -6.21 -12.60 -14.44
CA GLN A 86 -6.08 -11.38 -13.63
C GLN A 86 -7.03 -11.30 -12.41
N ARG A 87 -7.30 -12.44 -11.75
CA ARG A 87 -8.17 -12.49 -10.55
C ARG A 87 -7.41 -12.09 -9.30
N HIS A 88 -6.98 -10.83 -9.27
CA HIS A 88 -6.21 -10.29 -8.16
C HIS A 88 -6.99 -10.34 -6.84
N ILE A 89 -6.27 -10.61 -5.74
CA ILE A 89 -6.86 -10.54 -4.40
C ILE A 89 -6.73 -9.12 -3.89
N ILE A 90 -7.88 -8.50 -3.61
CA ILE A 90 -7.96 -7.11 -3.17
C ILE A 90 -8.63 -7.08 -1.82
N ASP A 91 -7.99 -6.44 -0.85
CA ASP A 91 -8.58 -6.13 0.44
C ASP A 91 -8.14 -4.74 0.88
N SER A 92 -8.92 -4.11 1.76
CA SER A 92 -8.72 -2.72 2.13
C SER A 92 -9.19 -2.46 3.55
N PHE A 93 -8.58 -1.45 4.18
CA PHE A 93 -9.03 -0.97 5.47
C PHE A 93 -9.06 0.56 5.50
N ARG A 94 -9.92 1.10 6.36
CA ARG A 94 -9.85 2.52 6.75
C ARG A 94 -9.08 2.62 8.06
N PRO A 95 -8.06 3.50 8.15
CA PRO A 95 -7.33 3.76 9.38
C PRO A 95 -8.25 4.08 10.57
N ASP A 96 -7.99 3.48 11.73
CA ASP A 96 -8.58 3.94 12.98
C ASP A 96 -7.83 5.18 13.47
N ILE A 97 -8.47 6.35 13.41
CA ILE A 97 -7.87 7.63 13.80
C ILE A 97 -7.48 7.71 15.28
N LYS A 98 -7.96 6.79 16.13
CA LYS A 98 -7.56 6.70 17.54
C LYS A 98 -6.29 5.86 17.72
N SER A 99 -5.91 5.06 16.74
CA SER A 99 -4.71 4.22 16.80
C SER A 99 -3.44 5.05 16.67
N ASN A 100 -2.42 4.67 17.46
CA ASN A 100 -1.07 5.22 17.36
C ASN A 100 -0.39 4.93 16.01
N SER A 101 -0.86 3.93 15.26
CA SER A 101 -0.34 3.59 13.92
C SER A 101 -0.49 4.73 12.91
N PHE A 102 -1.48 5.60 13.09
CA PHE A 102 -1.86 6.62 12.12
C PHE A 102 -1.69 8.05 12.64
N GLN A 103 -1.18 8.22 13.86
CA GLN A 103 -0.80 9.54 14.37
C GLN A 103 0.43 10.08 13.63
N ARG A 104 0.69 11.38 13.77
CA ARG A 104 1.93 11.98 13.28
C ARG A 104 3.15 11.22 13.82
N PRO A 105 4.04 10.68 12.95
CA PRO A 105 5.18 9.90 13.39
C PRO A 105 6.11 10.68 14.33
N ARG A 106 6.42 10.07 15.48
CA ARG A 106 7.41 10.60 16.45
C ARG A 106 8.76 9.88 16.33
N SER A 107 8.74 8.63 15.87
CA SER A 107 9.90 7.78 15.57
C SER A 107 10.01 7.56 14.05
N ASN A 108 11.03 6.83 13.59
CA ASN A 108 11.21 6.53 12.16
C ASN A 108 10.01 5.82 11.52
N MET A 109 9.31 4.97 12.28
CA MET A 109 8.17 4.19 11.83
C MET A 109 7.13 4.11 12.95
N ASN A 110 5.87 4.31 12.60
CA ASN A 110 4.76 3.97 13.48
C ASN A 110 4.57 2.44 13.58
N ILE A 111 3.74 2.02 14.53
CA ILE A 111 3.32 0.63 14.65
C ILE A 111 2.56 0.23 13.37
N ALA A 112 2.94 -0.90 12.77
CA ALA A 112 2.31 -1.40 11.56
C ALA A 112 0.83 -1.72 11.80
N SER A 113 -0.03 -1.45 10.80
CA SER A 113 -1.45 -1.76 10.85
C SER A 113 -1.92 -2.25 9.48
N GLY A 114 -2.80 -3.23 9.43
CA GLY A 114 -3.20 -3.88 8.19
C GLY A 114 -4.06 -5.10 8.43
N ILE A 115 -3.85 -6.14 7.61
CA ILE A 115 -4.75 -7.29 7.52
C ILE A 115 -3.97 -8.56 7.92
N PRO A 116 -4.15 -9.06 9.15
CA PRO A 116 -3.48 -10.27 9.62
C PRO A 116 -3.81 -11.51 8.77
N LYS A 117 -5.06 -11.66 8.34
CA LYS A 117 -5.52 -12.80 7.52
C LYS A 117 -5.71 -12.38 6.06
N PHE A 118 -4.68 -11.83 5.44
CA PHE A 118 -4.79 -11.24 4.09
C PHE A 118 -4.95 -12.29 3.01
N PHE A 119 -4.14 -13.36 3.03
CA PHE A 119 -4.25 -14.43 2.03
C PHE A 119 -3.95 -15.81 2.64
N PRO A 120 -4.76 -16.86 2.38
CA PRO A 120 -4.54 -18.17 2.97
C PRO A 120 -3.20 -18.79 2.54
N LEU A 121 -2.42 -19.23 3.52
CA LEU A 121 -1.10 -19.82 3.25
C LEU A 121 -1.22 -21.13 2.44
N ALA A 122 -2.30 -21.89 2.68
CA ALA A 122 -2.58 -23.11 1.93
C ALA A 122 -2.72 -22.85 0.42
N MET A 123 -3.20 -21.67 -0.01
CA MET A 123 -3.29 -21.33 -1.43
C MET A 123 -1.92 -20.97 -2.04
N ILE A 124 -1.03 -20.34 -1.26
CA ILE A 124 0.36 -20.08 -1.69
C ILE A 124 1.13 -21.40 -1.86
N GLN A 125 0.87 -22.36 -0.97
CA GLN A 125 1.56 -23.66 -0.96
C GLN A 125 1.06 -24.63 -2.04
N GLN A 126 -0.05 -24.32 -2.70
CA GLN A 126 -0.54 -25.12 -3.82
C GLN A 126 0.41 -25.01 -5.00
N GLN A 127 0.77 -26.15 -5.58
CA GLN A 127 1.56 -26.21 -6.79
C GLN A 127 0.80 -25.56 -7.95
N GLY A 128 1.47 -24.67 -8.69
CA GLY A 128 0.85 -23.95 -9.80
C GLY A 128 -0.13 -22.86 -9.36
N ASN A 129 -0.06 -22.38 -8.12
CA ASN A 129 -0.90 -21.26 -7.69
C ASN A 129 -0.61 -20.01 -8.54
N PRO A 130 -1.64 -19.22 -8.90
CA PRO A 130 -1.47 -18.12 -9.84
C PRO A 130 -0.78 -16.88 -9.24
N TYR A 131 -0.55 -16.84 -7.93
CA TYR A 131 -0.06 -15.66 -7.21
C TYR A 131 1.45 -15.68 -6.99
N VAL A 132 2.07 -16.85 -7.06
CA VAL A 132 3.52 -17.06 -6.98
C VAL A 132 3.97 -17.79 -8.23
N GLN A 133 4.75 -17.12 -9.07
CA GLN A 133 5.32 -17.64 -10.31
C GLN A 133 6.82 -17.32 -10.31
N ASP A 134 7.65 -18.28 -10.71
CA ASP A 134 9.12 -18.15 -10.64
C ASP A 134 9.60 -17.65 -9.27
N ASP A 135 9.02 -18.24 -8.22
CA ASP A 135 9.27 -17.88 -6.81
C ASP A 135 9.02 -16.40 -6.48
N THR A 136 8.26 -15.70 -7.32
CA THR A 136 8.04 -14.26 -7.21
C THR A 136 6.57 -13.94 -7.02
N MET A 137 6.29 -12.95 -6.16
CA MET A 137 4.94 -12.43 -5.94
C MET A 137 4.92 -10.90 -6.07
N PHE A 138 3.83 -10.37 -6.61
CA PHE A 138 3.66 -8.92 -6.76
C PHE A 138 2.55 -8.41 -5.85
N ILE A 139 2.89 -7.43 -5.00
CA ILE A 139 1.96 -6.77 -4.10
C ILE A 139 1.95 -5.28 -4.42
N LYS A 140 0.76 -4.72 -4.63
CA LYS A 140 0.54 -3.28 -4.79
C LYS A 140 -0.24 -2.73 -3.61
N ILE A 141 0.21 -1.57 -3.15
CA ILE A 141 -0.44 -0.78 -2.11
C ILE A 141 -0.91 0.52 -2.76
N MET A 142 -2.18 0.85 -2.56
CA MET A 142 -2.78 2.09 -3.02
C MET A 142 -3.36 2.83 -1.82
N VAL A 143 -3.26 4.16 -1.85
CA VAL A 143 -3.88 5.03 -0.86
C VAL A 143 -4.87 5.91 -1.58
N ASP A 144 -6.12 5.87 -1.12
CA ASP A 144 -7.20 6.64 -1.70
C ASP A 144 -7.30 8.03 -1.07
N PHE A 145 -6.80 9.02 -1.80
CA PHE A 145 -6.86 10.43 -1.41
C PHE A 145 -8.14 11.13 -1.87
N ARG A 146 -9.13 10.44 -2.46
CA ARG A 146 -10.35 11.09 -2.98
C ARG A 146 -11.23 11.71 -1.89
N ASP A 147 -11.10 11.22 -0.65
CA ASP A 147 -11.77 11.80 0.52
C ASP A 147 -11.06 13.06 1.06
N THR A 148 -9.97 13.50 0.42
CA THR A 148 -9.27 14.75 0.79
C THR A 148 -10.17 15.96 0.53
N LEU A 149 -10.19 16.91 1.47
CA LEU A 149 -10.93 18.17 1.32
C LEU A 149 -10.57 18.82 -0.02
N LYS A 150 -11.58 19.26 -0.79
CA LYS A 150 -11.36 19.85 -2.12
C LYS A 150 -10.38 21.03 -2.11
N THR A 151 -10.29 21.74 -0.99
CA THR A 151 -9.34 22.84 -0.75
C THR A 151 -7.87 22.40 -0.73
N LEU A 152 -7.59 21.11 -0.53
CA LEU A 152 -6.25 20.55 -0.41
C LEU A 152 -5.83 19.71 -1.62
N LEU A 153 -6.76 19.39 -2.51
CA LEU A 153 -6.48 18.75 -3.80
C LEU A 153 -5.41 19.48 -4.64
N PRO A 154 -5.33 20.83 -4.63
CA PRO A 154 -4.26 21.52 -5.35
C PRO A 154 -2.86 21.11 -4.89
N TYR A 155 -2.67 20.95 -3.58
CA TYR A 155 -1.38 20.59 -3.00
C TYR A 155 -1.03 19.11 -3.20
N THR A 156 -2.01 18.21 -3.26
CA THR A 156 -1.77 16.78 -3.50
C THR A 156 -1.50 16.45 -4.97
N MET A 157 -1.88 17.35 -5.88
CA MET A 157 -1.75 17.20 -7.33
C MET A 157 -0.72 18.14 -7.96
N SER A 158 0.11 18.81 -7.15
CA SER A 158 1.11 19.81 -7.60
C SER A 158 0.51 20.98 -8.40
N LEU A 159 -0.72 21.36 -8.09
CA LEU A 159 -1.41 22.51 -8.69
C LEU A 159 -1.06 23.78 -7.92
N ASN A 160 -0.83 24.87 -8.65
CA ASN A 160 -0.53 26.16 -8.05
C ASN A 160 -1.80 26.75 -7.40
N PRO A 161 -1.83 26.95 -6.07
CA PRO A 161 -3.00 27.47 -5.36
C PRO A 161 -3.31 28.93 -5.70
N GLY A 162 -2.37 29.66 -6.32
CA GLY A 162 -2.57 31.02 -6.85
C GLY A 162 -3.33 31.07 -8.17
N LEU A 163 -3.66 29.93 -8.80
CA LEU A 163 -4.48 29.92 -10.02
C LEU A 163 -5.95 30.14 -9.70
N PRO A 164 -6.72 30.81 -10.58
CA PRO A 164 -8.18 30.90 -10.44
C PRO A 164 -8.85 29.53 -10.25
N MET A 165 -9.88 29.44 -9.40
CA MET A 165 -10.54 28.18 -9.01
C MET A 165 -11.02 27.33 -10.19
N HIS A 166 -11.50 27.96 -11.27
CA HIS A 166 -11.97 27.23 -12.45
C HIS A 166 -10.83 26.51 -13.19
N ILE A 167 -9.61 27.07 -13.17
CA ILE A 167 -8.41 26.44 -13.74
C ILE A 167 -7.97 25.27 -12.86
N GLN A 168 -7.97 25.46 -11.54
CA GLN A 168 -7.66 24.37 -10.61
C GLN A 168 -8.62 23.18 -10.81
N HIS A 169 -9.93 23.45 -10.93
CA HIS A 169 -10.93 22.41 -11.20
C HIS A 169 -10.72 21.69 -12.54
N ALA A 170 -10.35 22.41 -13.60
CA ALA A 170 -10.07 21.82 -14.90
C ALA A 170 -8.86 20.88 -14.84
N MET A 171 -7.79 21.29 -14.15
CA MET A 171 -6.58 20.47 -14.00
C MET A 171 -6.83 19.23 -13.12
N ILE A 172 -7.62 19.36 -12.04
CA ILE A 172 -8.05 18.21 -11.21
C ILE A 172 -8.82 17.20 -12.06
N LYS A 173 -9.78 17.68 -12.86
CA LYS A 173 -10.58 16.82 -13.74
C LYS A 173 -9.70 16.10 -14.77
N GLN A 174 -8.81 16.85 -15.43
CA GLN A 174 -7.91 16.29 -16.44
C GLN A 174 -6.98 15.21 -15.87
N GLU A 175 -6.42 15.42 -14.68
CA GLU A 175 -5.55 14.42 -14.04
C GLU A 175 -6.34 13.21 -13.51
N ALA A 176 -7.59 13.39 -13.06
CA ALA A 176 -8.47 12.29 -12.70
C ALA A 176 -8.89 11.44 -13.92
N ASP A 177 -9.23 12.09 -15.03
CA ASP A 177 -9.57 11.45 -16.31
C ASP A 177 -8.35 10.71 -16.88
N ARG A 178 -7.16 11.35 -16.86
CA ARG A 178 -5.89 10.74 -17.29
C ARG A 178 -5.57 9.48 -16.50
N ARG A 179 -5.73 9.50 -15.17
CA ARG A 179 -5.51 8.33 -14.31
C ARG A 179 -6.50 7.20 -14.59
N SER A 180 -7.72 7.54 -14.96
CA SER A 180 -8.78 6.58 -15.30
C SER A 180 -8.51 5.92 -16.66
N GLN A 181 -8.00 6.68 -17.64
CA GLN A 181 -7.61 6.19 -18.97
C GLN A 181 -6.34 5.33 -18.93
N SER A 182 -5.32 5.71 -18.15
CA SER A 182 -4.13 4.87 -17.96
C SER A 182 -4.43 3.51 -17.31
N GLN A 183 -5.55 3.37 -16.58
CA GLN A 183 -6.01 2.08 -16.04
C GLN A 183 -6.83 1.23 -17.02
N SER A 184 -7.32 1.82 -18.12
CA SER A 184 -8.01 1.10 -19.20
C SER A 184 -7.05 0.64 -20.29
N ASP A 185 -6.02 1.42 -20.60
CA ASP A 185 -5.05 1.09 -21.65
C ASP A 185 -4.06 0.00 -21.21
N GLU A 186 -3.82 -0.18 -19.91
CA GLU A 186 -3.06 -1.32 -19.36
C GLU A 186 -3.87 -2.65 -19.35
N ARG A 187 -5.15 -2.63 -19.79
CA ARG A 187 -6.02 -3.82 -19.87
C ARG A 187 -6.30 -4.31 -21.30
N GLN A 188 -5.66 -3.71 -22.31
CA GLN A 188 -5.66 -4.17 -23.71
C GLN A 188 -4.29 -4.74 -24.06
#